data_AF-A0A948EEM5-F1
#
_entry.id   AF-A0A948EEM5-F1
#
_cell.length_a   1.000
_cell.length_b   1.000
_cell.length_c   1.000
_cell.angle_alpha   90.00
_cell.angle_beta   90.00
_cell.angle_gamma   90.00
#
_symmetry.space_group_name_H-M   'P 1'
#
loop_
_entity.id
_entity.type
_entity.pdbx_description
1 polymer ?
#
loop_
_entity_poly.entity_id
_entity_poly.type
_entity_poly.pdbx_seq_one_letter_code
_entity_poly.pdbx_strand_id
1 'polypeptide(L)'
;MDFINIFLIIIGITNLFLALIIYFNAKQVEKINLSFSLLALNVSAWSLSMTFFRMADHQVTALVALKILYLVPIFIPIIFLYFIYSFLEKNPKILGGFPAKIGILTWA
;
A
#
# COMPACT_ATOMS: atom_id res chain seq x y z
N MET A 1 -22.78 -1.34 -14.65
CA MET A 1 -21.40 -0.88 -14.42
C MET A 1 -21.34 0.59 -14.74
N ASP A 2 -21.10 1.43 -13.73
CA ASP A 2 -21.00 2.88 -13.88
C ASP A 2 -19.53 3.33 -14.01
N PHE A 3 -19.32 4.60 -14.37
CA PHE A 3 -17.97 5.14 -14.56
C PHE A 3 -17.07 4.98 -13.33
N ILE A 4 -17.63 5.05 -12.12
CA ILE A 4 -16.84 4.91 -10.90
C ILE A 4 -16.25 3.50 -10.77
N ASN A 5 -17.04 2.45 -11.04
CA ASN A 5 -16.53 1.07 -11.04
C ASN A 5 -15.42 0.89 -12.09
N ILE A 6 -15.58 1.48 -13.27
CA ILE A 6 -14.56 1.42 -14.33
C ILE A 6 -13.25 2.05 -13.84
N PHE A 7 -13.30 3.25 -13.24
CA PHE A 7 -12.11 3.90 -12.68
C PHE A 7 -11.47 3.08 -11.54
N LEU A 8 -12.27 2.50 -10.64
CA LEU A 8 -11.76 1.66 -9.54
C LEU A 8 -11.04 0.40 -10.04
N ILE A 9 -11.57 -0.21 -11.10
CA ILE A 9 -10.94 -1.37 -11.74
C ILE A 9 -9.62 -0.96 -12.40
N ILE A 10 -9.60 0.16 -13.13
CA ILE A 10 -8.35 0.68 -13.74
C ILE A 10 -7.30 0.94 -12.65
N ILE A 11 -7.67 1.66 -11.59
CA ILE A 11 -6.77 1.93 -10.45
C ILE A 11 -6.26 0.61 -9.85
N GLY A 12 -7.15 -0.37 -9.68
CA GLY A 12 -6.82 -1.66 -9.10
C GLY A 12 -5.83 -2.44 -9.95
N ILE A 13 -6.10 -2.52 -11.25
CA ILE A 13 -5.25 -3.22 -12.21
C ILE A 13 -3.90 -2.53 -12.35
N THR A 14 -3.87 -1.21 -12.52
CA THR A 14 -2.62 -0.45 -12.64
C THR A 14 -1.75 -0.59 -11.41
N ASN A 15 -2.33 -0.50 -10.19
CA ASN A 15 -1.57 -0.69 -8.96
C ASN A 15 -1.11 -2.14 -8.75
N LEU A 16 -1.91 -3.12 -9.19
CA LEU A 16 -1.50 -4.53 -9.15
C LEU A 16 -0.28 -4.77 -10.06
N PHE A 17 -0.33 -4.29 -11.31
CA PHE A 17 0.81 -4.38 -12.22
C PHE A 17 2.03 -3.66 -11.67
N LEU A 18 1.86 -2.46 -11.11
CA LEU A 18 2.95 -1.72 -10.49
C LEU A 18 3.57 -2.51 -9.34
N ALA A 19 2.75 -3.07 -8.44
CA ALA A 19 3.21 -3.88 -7.31
C ALA A 19 4.04 -5.09 -7.78
N LEU A 20 3.56 -5.81 -8.79
CA LEU A 20 4.25 -6.96 -9.38
C LEU A 20 5.55 -6.56 -10.07
N ILE A 21 5.55 -5.49 -10.88
CA ILE A 21 6.75 -4.97 -11.55
C ILE A 21 7.82 -4.62 -10.54
N ILE A 22 7.48 -3.92 -9.45
CA ILE A 22 8.44 -3.55 -8.40
C ILE A 22 8.95 -4.80 -7.69
N TYR A 23 8.06 -5.74 -7.37
CA TYR A 23 8.43 -6.97 -6.65
C TYR A 23 9.38 -7.85 -7.47
N PHE A 24 9.12 -8.06 -8.76
CA PHE A 24 9.93 -8.91 -9.61
C PHE A 24 11.19 -8.26 -10.16
N ASN A 25 11.22 -6.93 -10.35
CA ASN A 25 12.42 -6.22 -10.82
C ASN A 25 13.37 -5.80 -9.70
N ALA A 26 13.00 -6.01 -8.43
CA ALA A 26 13.88 -5.74 -7.31
C ALA A 26 15.05 -6.74 -7.32
N LYS A 27 16.23 -6.31 -7.82
CA LYS A 27 17.47 -7.12 -7.83
C LYS A 27 17.90 -7.61 -6.44
N GLN A 28 17.45 -6.94 -5.39
CA GLN A 28 17.53 -7.37 -3.99
C GLN A 28 16.26 -6.87 -3.27
N VAL A 29 15.85 -7.55 -2.18
CA VAL A 29 14.73 -7.14 -1.32
C VAL A 29 15.11 -5.87 -0.54
N GLU A 30 15.32 -4.78 -1.25
CA GLU A 30 15.49 -3.47 -0.64
C GLU A 30 14.19 -3.12 0.08
N LYS A 31 14.28 -2.81 1.37
CA LYS A 31 13.13 -2.49 2.23
C LYS A 31 12.19 -1.47 1.58
N ILE A 32 12.74 -0.49 0.85
CA ILE A 32 12.00 0.54 0.13
C ILE A 32 11.13 -0.07 -0.99
N ASN A 33 11.72 -0.88 -1.87
CA ASN A 33 11.00 -1.48 -2.99
C ASN A 33 9.90 -2.43 -2.50
N LEU A 34 10.21 -3.22 -1.45
CA LEU A 34 9.21 -4.10 -0.83
C LEU A 34 8.07 -3.29 -0.21
N SER A 35 8.37 -2.24 0.54
CA SER A 35 7.35 -1.37 1.17
C SER A 35 6.48 -0.68 0.13
N PHE A 36 7.08 -0.21 -0.95
CA PHE A 36 6.35 0.45 -2.04
C PHE A 36 5.48 -0.53 -2.83
N SER A 37 5.98 -1.75 -3.08
CA SER A 37 5.18 -2.84 -3.68
C SER A 37 3.99 -3.22 -2.80
N LEU A 38 4.21 -3.37 -1.48
CA LEU A 38 3.13 -3.64 -0.51
C LEU A 38 2.10 -2.51 -0.47
N LEU A 39 2.53 -1.25 -0.58
CA LEU A 39 1.64 -0.10 -0.64
C LEU A 39 0.76 -0.15 -1.90
N ALA A 40 1.37 -0.39 -3.07
CA ALA A 40 0.65 -0.52 -4.33
C ALA A 40 -0.32 -1.70 -4.32
N LEU A 41 0.09 -2.86 -3.79
CA LEU A 41 -0.77 -4.03 -3.64
C LEU A 41 -1.97 -3.73 -2.74
N ASN A 42 -1.78 -2.95 -1.67
CA ASN A 42 -2.84 -2.56 -0.77
C ASN A 42 -3.85 -1.61 -1.42
N VAL A 43 -3.36 -0.60 -2.16
CA VAL A 43 -4.22 0.30 -2.94
C VAL A 43 -5.05 -0.49 -3.96
N SER A 44 -4.43 -1.49 -4.61
CA SER A 44 -5.13 -2.40 -5.52
C SER A 44 -6.22 -3.21 -4.79
N ALA A 45 -5.88 -3.82 -3.66
CA ALA A 45 -6.83 -4.58 -2.85
C ALA A 45 -8.01 -3.72 -2.38
N TRP A 46 -7.76 -2.47 -2.00
CA TRP A 46 -8.81 -1.53 -1.60
C TRP A 46 -9.75 -1.19 -2.76
N SER A 47 -9.22 -0.84 -3.94
CA SER A 47 -10.07 -0.45 -5.06
C SER A 47 -10.88 -1.63 -5.61
N LEU A 48 -10.33 -2.84 -5.59
CA LEU A 48 -11.05 -4.07 -5.92
C LEU A 48 -12.13 -4.39 -4.89
N SER A 49 -11.84 -4.21 -3.60
CA SER A 49 -12.83 -4.39 -2.52
C SER A 49 -13.99 -3.38 -2.64
N MET A 50 -13.69 -2.13 -3.00
CA MET A 50 -14.70 -1.10 -3.27
C MET A 50 -15.56 -1.46 -4.48
N THR A 51 -14.95 -1.95 -5.56
CA THR A 51 -15.67 -2.43 -6.74
C THR A 51 -16.60 -3.59 -6.37
N PHE A 52 -16.09 -4.57 -5.63
CA PHE A 52 -16.86 -5.74 -5.19
C PHE A 52 -18.05 -5.34 -4.30
N PHE A 53 -17.84 -4.41 -3.37
CA PHE A 53 -18.91 -3.86 -2.54
C PHE A 53 -20.00 -3.16 -3.39
N ARG A 54 -19.59 -2.34 -4.36
CA ARG A 54 -20.52 -1.61 -5.25
C ARG A 54 -21.30 -2.51 -6.21
N MET A 55 -20.80 -3.71 -6.48
CA MET A 55 -21.44 -4.71 -7.34
C MET A 55 -22.23 -5.76 -6.57
N ALA A 56 -22.30 -5.67 -5.24
CA ALA A 56 -23.00 -6.67 -4.44
C ALA A 56 -24.52 -6.49 -4.53
N ASP A 57 -25.21 -7.43 -5.17
CA ASP A 57 -26.67 -7.40 -5.33
C ASP A 57 -27.43 -7.95 -4.10
N HIS A 58 -26.74 -8.69 -3.22
CA HIS A 58 -27.35 -9.34 -2.06
C HIS A 58 -26.83 -8.78 -0.74
N GLN A 59 -27.70 -8.67 0.26
CA GLN A 59 -27.37 -8.10 1.56
C GLN A 59 -26.21 -8.84 2.27
N VAL A 60 -26.18 -10.17 2.18
CA VAL A 60 -25.12 -10.97 2.81
C VAL A 60 -23.76 -10.72 2.14
N THR A 61 -23.71 -10.68 0.82
CA THR A 61 -22.45 -10.41 0.08
C THR A 61 -21.99 -8.97 0.31
N ALA A 62 -22.92 -8.01 0.36
CA ALA A 62 -22.62 -6.62 0.68
C ALA A 62 -22.00 -6.47 2.08
N LEU A 63 -22.51 -7.19 3.10
CA LEU A 63 -21.95 -7.15 4.45
C LEU A 63 -20.52 -7.71 4.52
N VAL A 64 -20.25 -8.80 3.80
CA VAL A 64 -18.89 -9.36 3.71
C VAL A 64 -17.95 -8.39 2.99
N ALA A 65 -18.39 -7.84 1.85
CA ALA A 65 -17.63 -6.87 1.08
C ALA A 65 -17.34 -5.59 1.88
N LEU A 66 -18.30 -5.13 2.69
CA LEU A 66 -18.15 -3.96 3.55
C LEU A 66 -17.07 -4.17 4.63
N LYS A 67 -17.03 -5.36 5.25
CA LYS A 67 -15.98 -5.70 6.23
C LYS A 67 -14.60 -5.65 5.61
N ILE A 68 -14.44 -6.21 4.41
CA ILE A 68 -13.17 -6.20 3.68
C ILE A 68 -12.81 -4.76 3.28
N LEU A 69 -13.77 -4.00 2.76
CA LEU A 69 -13.59 -2.61 2.34
C LEU A 69 -13.06 -1.72 3.46
N TYR A 70 -13.47 -1.92 4.71
CA TYR A 70 -12.96 -1.17 5.85
C TYR A 70 -11.67 -1.73 6.44
N LEU A 71 -11.44 -3.04 6.33
CA LEU A 71 -10.25 -3.69 6.88
C LEU A 71 -8.99 -3.40 6.06
N VAL A 72 -9.07 -3.51 4.73
CA VAL A 72 -7.93 -3.32 3.82
C VAL A 72 -7.25 -1.94 3.96
N PRO A 73 -7.96 -0.80 3.94
CA PRO A 73 -7.34 0.52 3.93
C PRO A 73 -6.64 0.90 5.24
N ILE A 74 -6.89 0.20 6.36
CA ILE A 74 -6.18 0.41 7.63
C ILE A 74 -4.68 0.23 7.46
N PHE A 75 -4.28 -0.68 6.59
CA PHE A 75 -2.88 -0.99 6.33
C PHE A 75 -2.18 0.05 5.44
N ILE A 76 -2.92 0.89 4.70
CA ILE A 76 -2.34 1.93 3.84
C ILE A 76 -1.47 2.92 4.64
N PRO A 77 -1.96 3.60 5.70
CA PRO A 77 -1.13 4.53 6.47
C PRO A 77 0.04 3.82 7.16
N ILE A 78 -0.15 2.58 7.64
CA ILE A 78 0.90 1.80 8.30
C ILE A 78 2.06 1.51 7.35
N ILE A 79 1.75 0.99 6.16
CA ILE A 79 2.75 0.67 5.14
C ILE A 79 3.39 1.95 4.59
N PHE A 80 2.61 3.02 4.41
CA PHE A 80 3.12 4.31 3.96
C PHE A 80 4.11 4.93 4.95
N LEU A 81 3.82 4.89 6.24
CA LEU A 81 4.76 5.34 7.28
C LEU A 81 6.03 4.50 7.26
N TYR A 82 5.92 3.17 7.19
CA TYR A 82 7.08 2.28 7.10
C TYR A 82 7.93 2.55 5.85
N PHE A 83 7.30 2.84 4.71
CA PHE A 83 7.97 3.28 3.49
C PHE A 83 8.75 4.58 3.71
N ILE A 84 8.14 5.60 4.32
CA ILE A 84 8.82 6.87 4.61
C ILE A 84 10.05 6.64 5.50
N TYR A 85 9.91 5.89 6.59
CA TYR A 85 11.05 5.61 7.47
C TYR A 85 12.18 4.88 6.73
N SER A 86 11.85 3.84 5.96
CA SER A 86 12.83 3.09 5.16
C SER A 86 13.49 3.97 4.09
N PHE A 87 12.74 4.90 3.51
CA PHE A 87 13.23 5.82 2.49
C PHE A 87 14.20 6.85 3.06
N LEU A 88 13.88 7.41 4.24
CA LEU A 88 14.72 8.38 4.94
C LEU A 88 16.01 7.73 5.49
N GLU A 89 15.94 6.50 6.00
CA GLU A 89 17.11 5.72 6.44
C GLU A 89 18.15 5.57 5.31
N LYS A 90 17.70 5.31 4.08
CA LYS A 90 18.58 5.18 2.91
C LYS A 90 19.05 6.53 2.35
N ASN A 91 18.28 7.61 2.55
CA ASN A 91 18.55 8.94 1.98
C ASN A 91 18.65 10.04 3.05
N PRO A 92 19.60 9.96 4.00
CA PRO A 92 19.69 10.89 5.14
C PRO A 92 19.98 12.34 4.72
N LYS A 93 20.51 12.55 3.50
CA LYS A 93 20.80 13.89 2.96
C LYS A 93 19.55 14.74 2.72
N ILE A 94 18.39 14.11 2.54
CA ILE A 94 17.10 14.80 2.32
C ILE A 94 16.63 15.53 3.60
N LEU A 95 17.07 15.07 4.78
CA LEU A 95 16.74 15.67 6.08
C LEU A 95 17.61 16.86 6.47
N GLY A 96 18.42 17.42 5.56
CA GLY A 96 19.19 18.65 5.85
C GLY A 96 20.14 18.51 7.05
N GLY A 97 20.80 17.36 7.19
CA GLY A 97 21.77 17.15 8.27
C GLY A 97 21.17 16.76 9.62
N PHE A 98 19.86 16.49 9.72
CA PHE A 98 19.34 15.82 10.91
C PHE A 98 19.90 14.38 10.96
N PRO A 99 20.74 14.04 11.95
CA PRO A 99 21.24 12.68 12.05
C PRO A 99 20.04 11.76 12.34
N ALA A 100 19.78 10.82 11.43
CA ALA A 100 18.86 9.70 11.64
C ALA A 100 19.32 8.73 12.75
N LYS A 101 20.23 9.17 13.62
CA LYS A 101 20.59 8.56 14.91
C LYS A 101 19.89 9.32 16.02
N ILE A 102 18.57 9.23 16.08
CA ILE A 102 17.85 9.48 17.33
C ILE A 102 17.47 8.11 17.90
N GLY A 103 18.27 7.65 18.86
CA GLY A 103 17.73 6.90 19.99
C GLY A 103 17.57 5.39 19.90
N ILE A 104 18.45 4.64 19.22
CA ILE A 104 18.70 3.25 19.63
C ILE A 104 20.03 3.24 20.37
N LEU A 105 19.92 3.47 21.68
CA LEU A 105 20.82 3.07 22.75
C LEU A 105 22.05 2.26 22.32
N THR A 106 23.12 2.99 22.00
CA THR A 106 24.45 2.62 22.45
C THR A 106 24.48 2.77 23.97
N TRP A 107 24.15 1.72 24.73
CA TRP A 107 24.62 1.42 26.10
C TRP A 107 24.03 0.06 26.52
N ALA A 108 24.68 -1.02 26.06
CA ALA A 108 24.76 -2.32 26.74
C ALA A 108 25.99 -3.05 26.20
#